data_AF-A0AAN7XCI4-F1
#
_entry.id   AF-A0AAN7XCI4-F1
#
_cell.length_a   1.000
_cell.length_b   1.000
_cell.length_c   1.000
_cell.angle_alpha   90.00
_cell.angle_beta   90.00
_cell.angle_gamma   90.00
#
_symmetry.space_group_name_H-M   'P 1'
#
loop_
_entity.id
_entity.type
_entity.pdbx_description
1 polymer ?
#
loop_
_entity_poly.entity_id
_entity_poly.type
_entity_poly.pdbx_seq_one_letter_code
_entity_poly.pdbx_strand_id
1 'polypeptide(L)'
;MRAGVLWMLMMMCLSDGKGQQCSNKTYLKVSKLSKVNVSCPSTTSEEMSYQFFFNNSPIDLIHLTRRDSVKVPFSGQFEVTANSTGEFICRSEENYPPPHIHDCHTTEVIVAELPSLPEINGSVLAVNQSSPCSSPLIPEEVMWMGSGVLLVYSLSITCIAILLWKNTRRNEEDTNDYINTRPGEFRKPG
;
A
#
# COMPACT_ATOMS: atom_id res chain seq x y z
N MET A 1 -6.31 -30.07 -19.06
CA MET A 1 -6.38 -29.82 -17.60
C MET A 1 -5.10 -29.24 -16.98
N ARG A 2 -3.95 -29.14 -17.67
CA ARG A 2 -2.69 -28.64 -17.07
C ARG A 2 -2.46 -27.13 -17.13
N ALA A 3 -3.13 -26.41 -18.05
CA ALA A 3 -3.00 -24.96 -18.17
C ALA A 3 -3.68 -24.18 -17.02
N GLY A 4 -4.74 -24.73 -16.42
CA GLY A 4 -5.47 -24.07 -15.33
C GLY A 4 -4.67 -23.96 -14.05
N VAL A 5 -3.80 -24.93 -13.75
CA VAL A 5 -2.98 -24.94 -12.52
C VAL A 5 -1.90 -23.88 -12.57
N LEU A 6 -1.27 -23.68 -13.74
CA LEU A 6 -0.28 -22.62 -13.96
C LEU A 6 -0.90 -21.23 -13.83
N TRP A 7 -2.13 -21.05 -14.31
CA TRP A 7 -2.85 -19.77 -14.21
C TRP A 7 -3.24 -19.44 -12.75
N MET A 8 -3.71 -20.43 -12.00
CA MET A 8 -4.03 -20.25 -10.57
C MET A 8 -2.78 -19.95 -9.72
N LEU A 9 -1.64 -20.61 -10.00
CA LEU A 9 -0.37 -20.32 -9.33
C LEU A 9 0.13 -18.90 -9.64
N MET A 10 -0.02 -18.44 -10.89
CA MET A 10 0.38 -17.07 -11.26
C MET A 10 -0.50 -16.01 -10.59
N MET A 11 -1.81 -16.23 -10.52
CA MET A 11 -2.73 -15.32 -9.81
C MET A 11 -2.48 -15.27 -8.30
N MET A 12 -2.03 -16.38 -7.71
CA MET A 12 -1.74 -16.46 -6.28
C MET A 12 -0.40 -15.79 -5.91
N CYS A 13 0.58 -15.75 -6.83
CA CYS A 13 1.85 -15.05 -6.65
C CYS A 13 1.81 -13.56 -7.08
N LEU A 14 0.87 -13.16 -7.94
CA LEU A 14 0.59 -11.75 -8.24
C LEU A 14 -0.35 -11.09 -7.23
N SER A 15 -0.94 -11.87 -6.31
CA SER A 15 -1.71 -11.36 -5.18
C SER A 15 -0.78 -10.93 -4.02
N ASP A 16 0.40 -10.41 -4.36
CA ASP A 16 1.34 -9.85 -3.40
C ASP A 16 0.92 -8.40 -3.12
N GLY A 17 0.46 -8.17 -1.89
CA GLY A 17 0.24 -6.83 -1.36
C GLY A 17 -0.70 -5.94 -2.17
N LYS A 18 -2.00 -6.24 -2.21
CA LYS A 18 -2.97 -5.14 -2.26
C LYS A 18 -2.71 -4.32 -1.00
N GLY A 19 -1.92 -3.25 -1.12
CA GLY A 19 -1.81 -2.21 -0.11
C GLY A 19 -3.22 -1.90 0.34
N GLN A 20 -3.47 -2.09 1.64
CA GLN A 20 -4.79 -2.01 2.23
C GLN A 20 -5.50 -0.76 1.70
N GLN A 21 -6.48 -0.98 0.84
CA GLN A 21 -7.10 0.09 0.08
C GLN A 21 -8.04 0.83 1.04
N CYS A 22 -7.72 2.08 1.34
CA CYS A 22 -8.55 2.87 2.25
C CYS A 22 -9.94 2.99 1.65
N SER A 23 -10.93 2.52 2.40
CA SER A 23 -12.31 2.41 1.91
C SER A 23 -12.98 3.78 1.81
N ASN A 24 -12.53 4.74 2.62
CA ASN A 24 -13.07 6.09 2.63
C ASN A 24 -12.11 7.05 1.91
N LYS A 25 -12.61 7.68 0.85
CA LYS A 25 -11.92 8.74 0.09
C LYS A 25 -12.72 10.02 0.15
N THR A 26 -12.10 11.08 0.64
CA THR A 26 -12.66 12.44 0.66
C THR A 26 -11.88 13.32 -0.31
N TYR A 27 -12.59 14.16 -1.06
CA TYR A 27 -11.98 15.09 -2.02
C TYR A 27 -12.19 16.52 -1.53
N LEU A 28 -11.10 17.28 -1.41
CA LEU A 28 -11.12 18.68 -0.97
C LEU A 28 -10.44 19.56 -2.02
N LYS A 29 -11.20 20.50 -2.59
CA LYS A 29 -10.64 21.52 -3.48
C LYS A 29 -10.39 22.78 -2.68
N VAL A 30 -9.14 23.21 -2.62
CA VAL A 30 -8.72 24.30 -1.74
C VAL A 30 -7.77 25.26 -2.45
N SER A 31 -7.68 26.48 -1.96
CA SER A 31 -6.71 27.46 -2.47
C SER A 31 -5.30 27.12 -2.00
N LYS A 32 -4.28 27.53 -2.75
CA LYS A 32 -2.88 27.38 -2.37
C LYS A 32 -2.62 28.06 -1.02
N LEU A 33 -1.84 27.41 -0.15
CA LEU A 33 -1.51 27.84 1.22
C LEU A 33 -2.69 27.93 2.19
N SER A 34 -3.85 27.38 1.83
CA SER A 34 -4.96 27.26 2.78
C SER A 34 -4.70 26.15 3.81
N LYS A 35 -5.23 26.35 5.02
CA LYS A 35 -5.22 25.36 6.09
C LYS A 35 -6.37 24.39 5.90
N VAL A 36 -6.07 23.11 5.86
CA VAL A 36 -7.02 22.02 5.66
C VAL A 36 -6.95 21.10 6.85
N ASN A 37 -8.09 20.68 7.36
CA ASN A 37 -8.17 19.71 8.44
C ASN A 37 -8.43 18.32 7.87
N VAL A 38 -7.48 17.41 8.04
CA VAL A 38 -7.62 16.01 7.62
C VAL A 38 -8.10 15.21 8.82
N SER A 39 -9.29 14.62 8.68
CA SER A 39 -9.90 13.80 9.73
C SER A 39 -9.43 12.35 9.64
N CYS A 40 -9.14 11.76 10.79
CA CYS A 40 -8.81 10.36 10.94
C CYS A 40 -10.02 9.55 11.44
N PRO A 41 -10.03 8.23 11.18
CA PRO A 41 -11.06 7.35 11.71
C PRO A 41 -11.19 7.50 13.22
N SER A 42 -12.43 7.55 13.71
CA SER A 42 -12.69 7.62 15.14
C SER A 42 -12.67 6.22 15.73
N THR A 43 -12.02 6.04 16.88
CA THR A 43 -12.04 4.76 17.60
C THR A 43 -12.36 4.93 19.08
N THR A 44 -12.82 3.82 19.66
CA THR A 44 -13.06 3.66 21.11
C THR A 44 -11.99 2.81 21.79
N SER A 45 -10.92 2.43 21.09
CA SER A 45 -9.78 1.66 21.62
C SER A 45 -9.07 2.34 22.80
N GLU A 46 -8.45 1.54 23.67
CA GLU A 46 -7.67 2.02 24.81
C GLU A 46 -6.25 2.39 24.41
N GLU A 47 -5.63 1.59 23.53
CA GLU A 47 -4.34 1.91 22.92
C GLU A 47 -4.51 1.99 21.42
N MET A 48 -4.08 3.11 20.85
CA MET A 48 -4.12 3.32 19.41
C MET A 48 -2.93 4.14 18.94
N SER A 49 -2.58 3.97 17.67
CA SER A 49 -1.63 4.85 16.98
C SER A 49 -2.23 5.43 15.71
N TYR A 50 -1.91 6.68 15.42
CA TYR A 50 -2.23 7.33 14.15
C TYR A 50 -0.95 7.52 13.37
N GLN A 51 -0.94 7.06 12.12
CA GLN A 51 0.13 7.28 11.16
C GLN A 51 -0.38 8.18 10.05
N PHE A 52 0.31 9.30 9.83
CA PHE A 52 -0.06 10.29 8.83
C PHE A 52 0.92 10.25 7.67
N PHE A 53 0.39 10.14 6.45
CA PHE A 53 1.17 10.07 5.22
C PHE A 53 0.73 11.14 4.22
N PHE A 54 1.68 11.58 3.39
CA PHE A 54 1.41 12.39 2.20
C PHE A 54 2.07 11.74 0.99
N ASN A 55 1.29 11.47 -0.07
CA ASN A 55 1.75 10.75 -1.26
C ASN A 55 2.55 9.48 -0.90
N ASN A 56 2.03 8.67 0.03
CA ASN A 56 2.68 7.47 0.61
C ASN A 56 3.98 7.69 1.40
N SER A 57 4.43 8.94 1.60
CA SER A 57 5.54 9.24 2.50
C SER A 57 5.06 9.50 3.93
N PRO A 58 5.65 8.89 4.96
CA PRO A 58 5.25 9.14 6.34
C PRO A 58 5.66 10.56 6.75
N ILE A 59 4.72 11.29 7.35
CA ILE A 59 4.94 12.63 7.89
C ILE A 59 5.08 12.55 9.41
N ASP A 60 4.12 11.88 10.06
CA ASP A 60 4.02 11.89 11.51
C ASP A 60 3.42 10.59 12.06
N LEU A 61 3.76 10.27 13.31
CA LEU A 61 3.27 9.13 14.06
C LEU A 61 2.90 9.58 15.47
N ILE A 62 1.62 9.45 15.81
CA ILE A 62 1.11 9.80 17.13
C ILE A 62 0.65 8.53 17.83
N HIS A 63 1.26 8.23 18.98
CA HIS A 63 0.80 7.15 19.85
C HIS A 63 -0.09 7.71 20.95
N LEU A 64 -1.29 7.17 21.09
CA LEU A 64 -2.27 7.59 22.09
C LEU A 64 -2.64 6.42 22.98
N THR A 65 -2.35 6.59 24.27
CA THR A 65 -2.76 5.67 25.33
C THR A 65 -3.84 6.36 26.14
N ARG A 66 -5.07 5.86 26.07
CA ARG A 66 -6.19 6.37 26.84
C ARG A 66 -6.04 5.89 28.29
N ARG A 67 -5.99 6.83 29.24
CA ARG A 67 -5.99 6.51 30.67
C ARG A 67 -7.36 6.59 31.32
N ASP A 68 -8.30 7.30 30.70
CA ASP A 68 -9.63 7.53 31.26
C ASP A 68 -10.65 6.51 30.72
N SER A 69 -11.38 5.89 31.64
CA SER A 69 -12.38 4.84 31.39
C SER A 69 -13.67 5.31 30.70
N VAL A 70 -13.73 6.57 30.27
CA VAL A 70 -14.91 7.11 29.57
C VAL A 70 -14.80 6.80 28.08
N LYS A 71 -15.75 6.01 27.57
CA LYS A 71 -15.86 5.59 26.17
C LYS A 71 -16.32 6.74 25.27
N VAL A 72 -15.55 7.82 25.16
CA VAL A 72 -15.78 8.86 24.15
C VAL A 72 -14.99 8.51 22.89
N PRO A 73 -15.61 8.51 21.70
CA PRO A 73 -14.87 8.32 20.45
C PRO A 73 -13.87 9.47 20.29
N PHE A 74 -12.60 9.12 20.09
CA PHE A 74 -11.56 10.09 19.78
C PHE A 74 -11.30 10.04 18.27
N SER A 75 -11.32 11.21 17.62
CA SER A 75 -10.94 11.36 16.22
C SER A 75 -9.73 12.29 16.14
N GLY A 76 -8.65 11.79 15.54
CA GLY A 76 -7.49 12.62 15.21
C GLY A 76 -7.87 13.64 14.12
N GLN A 77 -7.49 14.89 14.32
CA GLN A 77 -7.63 15.95 13.35
C GLN A 77 -6.25 16.57 13.12
N PHE A 78 -5.79 16.55 11.87
CA PHE A 78 -4.48 17.04 11.48
C PHE A 78 -4.64 18.29 10.63
N GLU A 79 -4.17 19.42 11.13
CA GLU A 79 -4.12 20.66 10.36
C GLU A 79 -2.90 20.63 9.43
N VAL A 80 -3.14 20.68 8.12
CA VAL A 80 -2.11 20.71 7.08
C VAL A 80 -2.24 21.95 6.22
N THR A 81 -1.11 22.51 5.80
CA THR A 81 -1.08 23.62 4.85
C THR A 81 -1.03 23.06 3.43
N ALA A 82 -2.05 23.33 2.63
CA ALA A 82 -2.14 22.86 1.24
C ALA A 82 -1.18 23.64 0.33
N ASN A 83 0.09 23.22 0.30
CA ASN A 83 1.10 23.81 -0.57
C ASN A 83 1.03 23.24 -2.01
N SER A 84 0.64 21.97 -2.13
CA SER A 84 0.59 21.23 -3.39
C SER A 84 -0.57 20.25 -3.40
N THR A 85 -1.03 19.89 -4.60
CA THR A 85 -2.01 18.82 -4.78
C THR A 85 -1.40 17.48 -4.40
N GLY A 86 -2.14 16.66 -3.65
CA GLY A 86 -1.68 15.34 -3.24
C GLY A 86 -2.68 14.59 -2.37
N GLU A 87 -2.30 13.37 -2.02
CA GLU A 87 -3.10 12.46 -1.22
C GLU A 87 -2.58 12.43 0.22
N PHE A 88 -3.43 12.81 1.17
CA PHE A 88 -3.17 12.62 2.60
C PHE A 88 -3.84 11.33 3.06
N ILE A 89 -3.10 10.48 3.74
CA ILE A 89 -3.62 9.21 4.27
C ILE A 89 -3.42 9.22 5.78
N CYS A 90 -4.52 9.06 6.52
CA CYS A 90 -4.45 8.80 7.94
C CYS A 90 -4.80 7.35 8.22
N ARG A 91 -3.89 6.61 8.85
CA ARG A 91 -4.11 5.23 9.32
C ARG A 91 -4.24 5.23 10.83
N SER A 92 -5.28 4.58 11.33
CA SER A 92 -5.43 4.27 12.75
C SER A 92 -5.20 2.79 12.99
N GLU A 93 -4.36 2.47 13.95
CA GLU A 93 -4.07 1.12 14.38
C GLU A 93 -4.51 0.96 15.83
N GLU A 94 -5.44 0.04 16.07
CA GLU A 94 -5.89 -0.34 17.40
C GLU A 94 -4.98 -1.43 17.95
N ASN A 95 -4.27 -1.11 19.03
CA ASN A 95 -3.31 -2.02 19.65
C ASN A 95 -3.94 -2.83 20.78
N TYR A 96 -4.91 -2.25 21.50
CA TYR A 96 -5.56 -2.91 22.62
C TYR A 96 -7.00 -2.42 22.82
N PRO A 97 -7.99 -3.34 22.94
CA PRO A 97 -7.83 -4.79 23.10
C PRO A 97 -7.65 -5.54 21.76
N PRO A 98 -6.93 -6.68 21.74
CA PRO A 98 -6.87 -7.55 20.56
C PRO A 98 -8.27 -8.00 20.09
N PRO A 99 -8.51 -8.17 18.78
CA PRO A 99 -7.54 -8.21 17.68
C PRO A 99 -7.04 -6.84 17.22
N HIS A 100 -5.84 -6.79 16.64
CA HIS A 100 -5.32 -5.58 16.01
C HIS A 100 -6.14 -5.22 14.78
N ILE A 101 -6.80 -4.07 14.81
CA ILE A 101 -7.61 -3.55 13.71
C ILE A 101 -6.87 -2.37 13.08
N HIS A 102 -6.81 -2.34 11.75
CA HIS A 102 -6.27 -1.23 10.99
C HIS A 102 -7.40 -0.61 10.17
N ASP A 103 -7.63 0.68 10.37
CA ASP A 103 -8.54 1.47 9.54
C ASP A 103 -7.78 2.63 8.91
N CYS A 104 -8.21 3.08 7.73
CA CYS A 104 -7.57 4.19 7.07
C CYS A 104 -8.53 5.06 6.27
N HIS A 105 -8.26 6.36 6.33
CA HIS A 105 -8.99 7.40 5.64
C HIS A 105 -8.05 8.16 4.69
N THR A 106 -8.46 8.26 3.43
CA THR A 106 -7.76 9.01 2.41
C THR A 106 -8.46 10.34 2.19
N THR A 107 -7.71 11.44 2.20
CA THR A 107 -8.17 12.77 1.81
C THR A 107 -7.31 13.29 0.66
N GLU A 108 -7.88 13.40 -0.52
CA GLU A 108 -7.24 13.99 -1.70
C GLU A 108 -7.47 15.50 -1.70
N VAL A 109 -6.38 16.26 -1.62
CA VAL A 109 -6.40 17.72 -1.62
C VAL A 109 -5.97 18.21 -2.99
N ILE A 110 -6.88 18.87 -3.70
CA ILE A 110 -6.64 19.48 -5.01
C ILE A 110 -6.46 20.97 -4.80
N VAL A 111 -5.22 21.44 -4.98
CA VAL A 111 -4.92 22.86 -4.95
C VAL A 111 -5.36 23.48 -6.27
N ALA A 112 -6.42 24.26 -6.23
CA ALA A 112 -6.85 25.07 -7.36
C ALA A 112 -6.35 26.49 -7.16
N GLU A 113 -5.47 26.94 -8.06
CA GLU A 113 -5.26 28.36 -8.25
C GLU A 113 -6.60 28.92 -8.78
N LEU A 114 -7.21 29.86 -8.05
CA LEU A 114 -8.33 30.61 -8.60
C LEU A 114 -7.84 31.17 -9.95
N PRO A 115 -8.57 30.95 -11.06
CA PRO A 115 -8.15 31.48 -12.35
C PRO A 115 -8.16 33.00 -12.28
N SER A 116 -6.99 33.60 -12.07
CA SER A 116 -6.74 34.96 -12.54
C SER A 116 -6.77 34.88 -14.07
N LEU A 117 -7.82 35.45 -14.66
CA LEU A 117 -8.01 35.61 -16.11
C LEU A 117 -6.68 35.91 -16.83
N PRO A 118 -6.28 35.09 -17.82
CA PRO A 118 -5.34 35.52 -18.83
C PRO A 118 -6.06 35.80 -20.15
N GLU A 119 -5.79 37.00 -20.61
CA GLU A 119 -6.22 37.69 -21.82
C GLU A 119 -5.76 36.97 -23.11
N ILE A 120 -6.73 36.66 -23.98
CA ILE A 120 -6.75 36.85 -25.44
C ILE A 120 -5.51 36.41 -26.28
N ASN A 121 -5.74 35.35 -27.05
CA ASN A 121 -5.31 35.04 -28.43
C ASN A 121 -3.81 34.96 -28.81
N GLY A 122 -3.46 33.85 -29.48
CA GLY A 122 -2.28 33.78 -30.35
C GLY A 122 -1.97 32.40 -30.91
N SER A 123 -2.67 32.00 -31.98
CA SER A 123 -2.37 30.82 -32.80
C SER A 123 -1.08 30.97 -33.61
N VAL A 124 -0.25 29.93 -33.73
CA VAL A 124 0.54 29.63 -34.95
C VAL A 124 0.71 28.11 -35.10
N LEU A 125 0.53 27.66 -36.34
CA LEU A 125 0.48 26.28 -36.82
C LEU A 125 1.81 25.91 -37.53
N ALA A 126 2.06 24.59 -37.60
CA ALA A 126 2.84 23.85 -38.62
C ALA A 126 4.37 23.71 -38.46
N VAL A 127 4.86 22.48 -38.62
CA VAL A 127 5.56 22.01 -39.85
C VAL A 127 5.88 20.51 -39.74
N ASN A 128 5.44 19.75 -40.74
CA ASN A 128 5.87 18.39 -41.06
C ASN A 128 7.31 18.41 -41.62
N GLN A 129 8.20 17.55 -41.13
CA GLN A 129 9.38 17.11 -41.91
C GLN A 129 9.67 15.63 -41.69
N SER A 130 9.77 14.93 -42.82
CA SER A 130 10.09 13.52 -43.03
C SER A 130 11.60 13.24 -43.07
N SER A 131 12.04 12.06 -42.62
CA SER A 131 13.00 11.23 -43.40
C SER A 131 13.01 9.77 -42.88
N PRO A 132 13.09 8.74 -43.75
CA PRO A 132 13.26 7.35 -43.34
C PRO A 132 14.74 6.92 -43.48
N CYS A 133 15.40 6.64 -42.36
CA CYS A 133 16.72 6.00 -42.35
C CYS A 133 16.56 4.49 -42.06
N SER A 134 16.92 3.68 -43.04
CA SER A 134 16.97 2.23 -42.98
C SER A 134 18.11 1.75 -42.06
N SER A 135 17.82 0.80 -41.16
CA SER A 135 18.82 0.05 -40.37
C SER A 135 18.28 -1.34 -40.03
N PRO A 136 19.16 -2.31 -39.75
CA PRO A 136 19.03 -3.68 -40.25
C PRO A 136 18.05 -4.52 -39.43
N LEU A 137 17.31 -5.37 -40.15
CA LEU A 137 16.36 -6.34 -39.63
C LEU A 137 17.08 -7.45 -38.84
N ILE A 138 17.19 -7.28 -37.53
CA ILE A 138 16.98 -8.41 -36.62
C ILE A 138 15.53 -8.26 -36.16
N PRO A 139 14.63 -9.22 -36.44
CA PRO A 139 13.22 -9.07 -36.13
C PRO A 139 13.08 -8.91 -34.61
N GLU A 140 12.78 -7.69 -34.18
CA GLU A 140 12.54 -7.29 -32.79
C GLU A 140 11.61 -8.29 -32.09
N GLU A 141 10.64 -8.82 -32.84
CA GLU A 141 9.66 -9.80 -32.38
C GLU A 141 10.28 -11.08 -31.80
N VAL A 142 11.43 -11.53 -32.32
CA VAL A 142 12.12 -12.72 -31.79
C VAL A 142 12.81 -12.41 -30.47
N MET A 143 13.31 -11.18 -30.30
CA MET A 143 13.92 -10.72 -29.05
C MET A 143 12.88 -10.53 -27.95
N TRP A 144 11.72 -9.95 -28.29
CA TRP A 144 10.59 -9.77 -27.37
C TRP A 144 9.99 -11.12 -26.95
N MET A 145 9.86 -12.09 -27.87
CA MET A 145 9.41 -13.43 -27.52
C MET A 145 10.39 -14.16 -26.60
N GLY A 146 11.70 -14.08 -26.87
CA GLY A 146 12.72 -14.68 -26.00
C GLY A 146 12.72 -14.09 -24.59
N SER A 147 12.61 -12.76 -24.50
CA SER A 147 12.56 -12.04 -23.21
C SER A 147 11.29 -12.39 -22.41
N GLY A 148 10.13 -12.45 -23.06
CA GLY A 148 8.87 -12.82 -22.41
C GLY A 148 8.90 -14.22 -21.81
N VAL A 149 9.42 -15.21 -22.54
CA VAL A 149 9.54 -16.59 -22.04
C VAL A 149 10.49 -16.66 -20.85
N LEU A 150 11.62 -15.93 -20.90
CA LEU A 150 12.59 -15.91 -19.81
C LEU A 150 12.02 -15.29 -18.53
N LEU A 151 11.25 -14.21 -18.67
CA LEU A 151 10.58 -13.54 -17.54
C LEU A 151 9.53 -14.43 -16.89
N VAL A 152 8.69 -15.10 -17.69
CA VAL A 152 7.68 -16.03 -17.17
C VAL A 152 8.34 -17.21 -16.46
N TYR A 153 9.43 -17.75 -17.01
CA TYR A 153 10.18 -18.83 -16.39
C TYR A 153 10.81 -18.39 -15.05
N SER A 154 11.47 -17.23 -15.03
CA SER A 154 12.08 -16.67 -13.80
C SER A 154 11.03 -16.43 -12.71
N LEU A 155 9.89 -15.84 -13.07
CA LEU A 155 8.80 -15.55 -12.13
C LEU A 155 8.16 -16.85 -11.61
N SER A 156 8.04 -17.87 -12.46
CA SER A 156 7.52 -19.18 -12.06
C SER A 156 8.43 -19.89 -11.05
N ILE A 157 9.75 -19.88 -11.27
CA ILE A 157 10.72 -20.47 -10.32
C ILE A 157 10.70 -19.72 -9.00
N THR A 158 10.68 -18.39 -9.05
CA THR A 158 10.64 -17.54 -7.84
C THR A 158 9.38 -17.81 -7.02
N CYS A 159 8.22 -17.90 -7.67
CA CYS A 159 6.95 -18.25 -7.03
C CYS A 159 7.00 -19.63 -6.37
N ILE A 160 7.51 -20.66 -7.06
CA ILE A 160 7.67 -22.01 -6.50
C ILE A 160 8.62 -21.99 -5.28
N ALA A 161 9.73 -21.26 -5.36
CA ALA A 161 10.68 -21.13 -4.25
C ALA A 161 10.03 -20.48 -3.01
N ILE A 162 9.23 -19.43 -3.20
CA ILE A 162 8.49 -18.77 -2.11
C ILE A 162 7.48 -19.74 -1.48
N LEU A 163 6.73 -20.50 -2.30
CA LEU A 163 5.77 -21.48 -1.79
C LEU A 163 6.45 -22.59 -0.99
N LEU A 164 7.58 -23.11 -1.47
CA LEU A 164 8.36 -24.11 -0.75
C LEU A 164 8.89 -23.53 0.57
N TRP A 165 9.45 -22.32 0.55
CA TRP A 165 9.96 -21.67 1.76
C TRP A 165 8.85 -21.44 2.79
N LYS A 166 7.70 -20.91 2.36
CA LYS A 166 6.55 -20.68 3.24
C LYS A 166 6.02 -21.98 3.84
N ASN A 167 6.00 -23.06 3.06
CA ASN A 167 5.58 -24.38 3.55
C ASN A 167 6.58 -24.93 4.58
N THR A 168 7.89 -24.84 4.32
CA THR A 168 8.92 -25.25 5.28
C THR A 168 8.80 -24.48 6.59
N ARG A 169 8.63 -23.15 6.52
CA ARG A 169 8.48 -22.30 7.70
C ARG A 169 7.24 -22.64 8.53
N ARG A 170 6.10 -22.91 7.88
CA ARG A 170 4.88 -23.35 8.59
C ARG A 170 5.10 -24.67 9.32
N ASN A 171 5.77 -25.65 8.69
CA ASN A 171 6.07 -26.93 9.34
C ASN A 171 7.05 -26.76 10.53
N GLU A 172 7.99 -25.83 10.46
CA GLU A 172 8.88 -25.50 11.58
C GLU A 172 8.12 -24.85 12.75
N GLU A 173 7.20 -23.93 12.46
CA GLU A 173 6.33 -23.30 13.47
C GLU A 173 5.44 -24.36 14.17
N ASP A 174 4.79 -25.24 13.42
CA ASP A 174 3.97 -26.33 13.97
C ASP A 174 4.80 -27.32 14.82
N THR A 175 6.05 -27.56 14.45
CA THR A 175 6.95 -28.45 15.20
C THR A 175 7.46 -27.79 16.49
N ASN A 176 7.72 -26.49 16.48
CA ASN A 176 8.19 -25.75 17.65
C ASN A 176 7.10 -25.60 18.73
N ASP A 177 5.85 -25.39 18.33
CA ASP A 177 4.72 -25.34 19.27
C ASP A 177 4.49 -26.71 19.96
N TYR A 178 4.78 -27.82 19.26
CA TYR A 178 4.68 -29.16 19.82
C TYR A 178 5.80 -29.50 20.82
N ILE A 179 6.96 -28.83 20.76
CA ILE A 179 8.07 -29.06 21.69
C ILE A 179 7.83 -28.35 23.04
N ASN A 180 7.16 -27.19 23.04
CA ASN A 180 6.87 -26.43 24.26
C ASN A 180 5.70 -26.96 25.10
N THR A 181 4.96 -27.95 24.61
CA THR A 181 3.84 -28.57 25.35
C THR A 181 4.19 -29.91 26.00
N ARG A 182 5.41 -30.42 25.80
CA ARG A 182 5.83 -31.67 26.47
C ARG A 182 6.04 -31.38 27.96
N PRO A 183 5.19 -31.91 28.88
CA PRO A 183 5.38 -31.70 30.29
C PRO A 183 6.71 -32.35 30.67
N GLY A 184 7.65 -31.55 31.19
CA GLY A 184 8.95 -32.06 31.63
C GLY A 184 8.73 -33.25 32.55
N GLU A 185 9.37 -34.38 32.22
CA GLU A 185 9.28 -35.59 33.03
C GLU A 185 9.68 -35.24 34.47
N PHE A 186 8.71 -35.33 35.38
CA PHE A 186 8.92 -35.04 36.79
C PHE A 186 10.01 -35.98 37.34
N ARG A 187 11.22 -35.44 37.54
CA ARG A 187 12.24 -36.12 38.32
C ARG A 187 11.73 -36.28 39.74
N LYS A 188 11.51 -37.52 40.17
CA LYS A 188 11.21 -37.85 41.56
C LYS A 188 12.38 -37.40 42.45
N PRO A 189 12.14 -36.67 43.54
CA PRO A 189 13.18 -36.45 44.54
C PRO A 189 13.49 -37.79 45.22
N GLY A 190 14.76 -38.17 45.17
CA GLY A 190 15.36 -39.26 45.96
C GLY A 190 16.05 -38.72 47.20
#